data_AF-A0A2A7AC10-F1
#
_entry.id   AF-A0A2A7AC10-F1
#
_cell.length_a   1.000
_cell.length_b   1.000
_cell.length_c   1.000
_cell.angle_alpha   90.00
_cell.angle_beta   90.00
_cell.angle_gamma   90.00
#
_symmetry.space_group_name_H-M   'P 1'
#
loop_
_entity.id
_entity.type
_entity.pdbx_description
1 polymer ?
#
loop_
_entity_poly.entity_id
_entity_poly.type
_entity_poly.pdbx_seq_one_letter_code
_entity_poly.pdbx_strand_id
1 'polypeptide(L)'
;MKPAFEDMNLQIPAATAEPEDYTGEDGLLYCGKCRTPKEAYFPADKVALFGRDRHPAECDCQRAQRMEREAAEQQRKHRDKVEELKRLGFTDPAMREWTFANDNGRNPQMKTARFYVEHWEDMKAGNIGYLLWGSVGTGKSYLAGCIANALMEQEISVKMTNFAAVLNDLAATFEGRNEYISNLCRYPL
;
A
#
# COMPACT_ATOMS: atom_id res chain seq x y z
N MET A 1 -28.41 -9.14 -41.24
CA MET A 1 -28.27 -8.70 -39.84
C MET A 1 -27.03 -7.83 -39.76
N LYS A 2 -27.19 -6.52 -39.53
CA LYS A 2 -26.05 -5.61 -39.31
C LYS A 2 -25.49 -5.86 -37.90
N PRO A 3 -24.17 -5.88 -37.70
CA PRO A 3 -23.59 -6.14 -36.38
C PRO A 3 -23.92 -4.97 -35.43
N ALA A 4 -24.52 -5.29 -34.30
CA ALA A 4 -24.92 -4.35 -33.25
C ALA A 4 -23.71 -3.89 -32.41
N PHE A 5 -22.75 -3.22 -33.04
CA PHE A 5 -21.59 -2.62 -32.38
C PHE A 5 -21.39 -1.13 -32.72
N GLU A 6 -22.31 -0.49 -33.45
CA GLU A 6 -22.13 0.89 -33.96
C GLU A 6 -22.56 2.02 -33.00
N ASP A 7 -23.12 1.75 -31.82
CA ASP A 7 -23.66 2.80 -30.94
C ASP A 7 -23.04 2.84 -29.53
N MET A 8 -21.73 2.66 -29.40
CA MET A 8 -21.01 3.22 -28.24
C MET A 8 -20.58 4.64 -28.59
N ASN A 9 -21.48 5.60 -28.32
CA ASN A 9 -21.17 7.02 -28.36
C ASN A 9 -20.16 7.31 -27.23
N LEU A 10 -18.86 7.13 -27.51
CA LEU A 10 -17.74 7.49 -26.64
C LEU A 10 -17.63 9.02 -26.57
N GLN A 11 -18.57 9.65 -25.87
CA GLN A 11 -18.54 11.07 -25.58
C GLN A 11 -17.43 11.33 -24.56
N ILE A 12 -16.24 11.67 -25.04
CA ILE A 12 -15.20 12.22 -24.19
C ILE A 12 -15.72 13.60 -23.71
N PRO A 13 -15.69 13.93 -22.42
CA PRO A 13 -16.16 15.22 -21.93
C PRO A 13 -15.37 16.37 -22.56
N ALA A 14 -15.97 17.56 -22.65
CA ALA A 14 -15.27 18.79 -23.07
C ALA A 14 -14.51 19.39 -21.86
N ALA A 15 -13.46 20.18 -22.12
CA ALA A 15 -12.76 20.86 -21.04
C ALA A 15 -13.67 21.92 -20.42
N THR A 16 -13.76 21.95 -19.10
CA THR A 16 -14.51 22.98 -18.37
C THR A 16 -13.67 24.24 -18.27
N ALA A 17 -14.14 25.32 -18.88
CA ALA A 17 -13.53 26.65 -18.76
C ALA A 17 -13.87 27.27 -17.40
N GLU A 18 -12.83 27.72 -16.69
CA GLU A 18 -12.94 28.50 -15.46
C GLU A 18 -12.81 30.00 -15.78
N PRO A 19 -13.31 30.92 -14.93
CA PRO A 19 -13.31 32.36 -15.21
C PRO A 19 -11.92 32.98 -15.44
N GLU A 20 -10.88 32.34 -14.92
CA GLU A 20 -9.49 32.78 -15.05
C GLU A 20 -8.80 32.24 -16.31
N ASP A 21 -9.42 31.26 -17.00
CA ASP A 21 -8.85 30.62 -18.18
C ASP A 21 -8.93 31.52 -19.43
N TYR A 22 -8.02 31.28 -20.37
CA TYR A 22 -7.96 32.02 -21.62
C TYR A 22 -7.67 31.09 -22.80
N THR A 23 -8.10 31.47 -24.00
CA THR A 23 -7.77 30.75 -25.24
C THR A 23 -6.43 31.26 -25.76
N GLY A 24 -5.50 30.34 -26.04
CA GLY A 24 -4.19 30.65 -26.63
C GLY A 24 -4.28 30.98 -28.12
N GLU A 25 -3.18 31.48 -28.69
CA GLU A 25 -3.06 31.76 -30.14
C GLU A 25 -3.18 30.50 -31.00
N ASP A 26 -2.86 29.34 -30.41
CA ASP A 26 -3.04 28.01 -30.98
C ASP A 26 -4.50 27.52 -30.96
N GLY A 27 -5.43 28.27 -30.38
CA GLY A 27 -6.84 27.91 -30.28
C GLY A 27 -7.17 26.91 -29.15
N LEU A 28 -6.20 26.55 -28.30
CA LEU A 28 -6.42 25.68 -27.13
C LEU A 28 -6.82 26.49 -25.91
N LEU A 29 -7.62 25.90 -25.01
CA LEU A 29 -7.88 26.47 -23.70
C LEU A 29 -6.66 26.34 -22.77
N TYR A 30 -6.28 27.41 -22.09
CA TYR A 30 -5.18 27.47 -21.13
C TYR A 30 -5.66 27.81 -19.72
N CYS A 31 -4.99 27.24 -18.72
CA CYS A 31 -5.27 27.55 -17.33
C CYS A 31 -4.78 28.97 -16.96
N GLY A 32 -5.65 29.78 -16.37
CA GLY A 32 -5.29 31.13 -15.88
C GLY A 32 -4.17 31.17 -14.85
N LYS A 33 -4.03 30.10 -14.04
CA LYS A 33 -3.12 30.04 -12.90
C LYS A 33 -1.72 29.54 -13.26
N CYS A 34 -1.64 28.38 -13.92
CA CYS A 34 -0.36 27.75 -14.28
C CYS A 34 0.05 27.97 -15.74
N ARG A 35 -0.81 28.58 -16.56
CA ARG A 35 -0.57 28.84 -18.00
C ARG A 35 -0.23 27.59 -18.82
N THR A 36 -0.58 26.40 -18.34
CA THR A 36 -0.49 25.16 -19.11
C THR A 36 -1.82 24.88 -19.82
N PRO A 37 -1.79 24.20 -20.98
CA PRO A 37 -2.99 23.90 -21.74
C PRO A 37 -3.92 22.96 -20.94
N LYS A 38 -5.22 23.26 -20.96
CA LYS A 38 -6.33 22.43 -20.49
C LYS A 38 -6.96 21.59 -21.61
N GLU A 39 -6.47 21.76 -22.84
CA GLU A 39 -6.88 21.02 -24.02
C GLU A 39 -5.66 20.55 -24.81
N ALA A 40 -5.81 19.47 -25.55
CA ALA A 40 -4.82 19.01 -26.52
C ALA A 40 -5.54 18.55 -27.79
N TYR A 41 -4.83 18.64 -28.92
CA TYR A 41 -5.32 18.14 -30.20
C TYR A 41 -5.26 16.62 -30.26
N PHE A 42 -6.29 16.02 -30.86
CA PHE A 42 -6.22 14.62 -31.25
C PHE A 42 -5.20 14.42 -32.38
N PRO A 43 -4.54 13.25 -32.40
CA PRO A 43 -3.87 12.75 -33.59
C PRO A 43 -4.83 12.72 -34.80
N ALA A 44 -4.32 13.01 -36.01
CA ALA A 44 -5.14 13.20 -37.22
C ALA A 44 -6.02 11.98 -37.59
N ASP A 45 -5.56 10.77 -37.26
CA ASP A 45 -6.28 9.50 -37.42
C ASP A 45 -7.50 9.37 -36.50
N LYS A 46 -7.58 10.16 -35.43
CA LYS A 46 -8.64 10.08 -34.40
C LYS A 46 -9.68 11.19 -34.49
N VAL A 47 -9.43 12.27 -35.26
CA VAL A 47 -10.37 13.38 -35.43
C VAL A 47 -11.68 12.91 -36.06
N ALA A 48 -11.60 12.03 -37.06
CA ALA A 48 -12.76 11.45 -37.75
C ALA A 48 -13.62 10.54 -36.84
N LEU A 49 -13.01 9.97 -35.78
CA LEU A 49 -13.68 9.05 -34.86
C LEU A 49 -14.49 9.80 -33.80
N PHE A 50 -14.00 10.94 -33.31
CA PHE A 50 -14.62 11.68 -32.21
C PHE A 50 -15.43 12.91 -32.64
N GLY A 51 -15.45 13.24 -33.94
CA GLY A 51 -16.21 14.38 -34.48
C GLY A 51 -15.76 15.75 -33.94
N ARG A 52 -14.60 15.80 -33.29
CA ARG A 52 -13.97 17.01 -32.72
C ARG A 52 -12.46 16.86 -32.77
N ASP A 53 -11.76 17.99 -32.86
CA ASP A 53 -10.31 18.06 -32.99
C ASP A 53 -9.57 18.08 -31.64
N ARG A 54 -10.26 18.42 -30.55
CA ARG A 54 -9.68 18.64 -29.21
C ARG A 54 -10.22 17.70 -28.15
N HIS A 55 -9.40 17.43 -27.14
CA HIS A 55 -9.78 16.73 -25.92
C HIS A 55 -9.26 17.44 -24.67
N PRO A 56 -9.90 17.24 -23.51
CA PRO A 56 -9.40 17.79 -22.25
C PRO A 56 -8.02 17.22 -21.92
N ALA A 57 -7.18 18.08 -21.38
CA ALA A 57 -5.88 17.76 -20.79
C ALA A 57 -5.81 18.37 -19.40
N GLU A 58 -5.10 17.72 -18.49
CA GLU A 58 -4.90 18.27 -17.15
C GLU A 58 -3.80 19.31 -17.16
N CYS A 59 -4.18 20.52 -16.73
CA CYS A 59 -3.21 21.53 -16.38
C CYS A 59 -2.39 21.11 -15.15
N ASP A 60 -1.25 21.77 -14.93
CA ASP A 60 -0.36 21.41 -13.82
C ASP A 60 -1.04 21.57 -12.45
N CYS A 61 -1.94 22.54 -12.28
CA CYS A 61 -2.73 22.69 -11.05
C CYS A 61 -3.62 21.46 -10.78
N GLN A 62 -4.32 20.97 -11.80
CA GLN A 62 -5.20 19.81 -11.67
C GLN A 62 -4.39 18.54 -11.45
N ARG A 63 -3.27 18.39 -12.16
CA ARG A 63 -2.34 17.28 -11.97
C ARG A 63 -1.79 17.25 -10.55
N ALA A 64 -1.35 18.39 -10.03
CA ALA A 64 -0.86 18.51 -8.65
C ALA A 64 -1.93 18.12 -7.63
N GLN A 65 -3.16 18.62 -7.77
CA GLN A 65 -4.27 18.24 -6.88
C GLN A 65 -4.62 16.76 -6.97
N ARG A 66 -4.61 16.18 -8.18
CA ARG A 66 -4.80 14.74 -8.38
C ARG A 66 -3.72 13.95 -7.65
N MET A 67 -2.44 14.28 -7.88
CA MET A 67 -1.31 13.62 -7.25
C MET A 67 -1.37 13.73 -5.71
N GLU A 68 -1.76 14.88 -5.17
CA GLU A 68 -1.94 15.06 -3.72
C GLU A 68 -3.06 14.18 -3.16
N ARG A 69 -4.22 14.12 -3.84
CA ARG A 69 -5.33 13.25 -3.45
C ARG A 69 -4.94 11.78 -3.54
N GLU A 70 -4.27 11.37 -4.60
CA GLU A 70 -3.78 10.01 -4.79
C GLU A 70 -2.77 9.66 -3.70
N ALA A 71 -1.81 10.54 -3.40
CA ALA A 71 -0.84 10.32 -2.32
C ALA A 71 -1.51 10.20 -0.95
N ALA A 72 -2.50 11.05 -0.65
CA ALA A 72 -3.27 10.98 0.59
C ALA A 72 -4.10 9.68 0.69
N GLU A 73 -4.68 9.23 -0.43
CA GLU A 73 -5.41 7.96 -0.49
C GLU A 73 -4.47 6.77 -0.29
N GLN A 74 -3.30 6.76 -0.94
CA GLN A 74 -2.29 5.72 -0.76
C GLN A 74 -1.79 5.68 0.69
N GLN A 75 -1.54 6.83 1.31
CA GLN A 75 -1.16 6.89 2.71
C GLN A 75 -2.27 6.37 3.63
N ARG A 76 -3.55 6.66 3.33
CA ARG A 76 -4.69 6.11 4.07
C ARG A 76 -4.75 4.59 3.93
N LYS A 77 -4.65 4.06 2.71
CA LYS A 77 -4.63 2.60 2.43
C LYS A 77 -3.50 1.91 3.18
N HIS A 78 -2.31 2.50 3.15
CA HIS A 78 -1.15 2.00 3.88
C HIS A 78 -1.42 1.89 5.38
N ARG A 79 -1.90 2.98 6.02
CA ARG A 79 -2.22 2.96 7.45
C ARG A 79 -3.28 1.92 7.82
N ASP A 80 -4.36 1.85 7.05
CA ASP A 80 -5.43 0.87 7.25
C ASP A 80 -4.87 -0.57 7.15
N LYS A 81 -3.97 -0.81 6.18
CA LYS A 81 -3.31 -2.11 5.98
C LYS A 81 -2.40 -2.47 7.15
N VAL A 82 -1.54 -1.56 7.59
CA VAL A 82 -0.64 -1.76 8.73
C VAL A 82 -1.45 -2.06 10.01
N GLU A 83 -2.52 -1.31 10.26
CA GLU A 83 -3.39 -1.54 11.41
C GLU A 83 -4.01 -2.95 11.38
N GLU A 84 -4.48 -3.38 10.21
CA GLU A 84 -5.05 -4.72 10.04
C GLU A 84 -4.01 -5.82 10.29
N LEU A 85 -2.79 -5.67 9.75
CA LEU A 85 -1.70 -6.61 9.98
C LEU A 85 -1.36 -6.71 11.47
N LYS A 86 -1.27 -5.58 12.18
CA LYS A 86 -1.02 -5.57 13.63
C LYS A 86 -2.16 -6.19 14.42
N ARG A 87 -3.42 -6.00 13.99
CA ARG A 87 -4.61 -6.61 14.61
C ARG A 87 -4.60 -8.14 14.49
N LEU A 88 -4.21 -8.67 13.33
CA LEU A 88 -4.17 -10.11 13.07
C LEU A 88 -2.91 -10.79 13.62
N GLY A 89 -1.79 -10.06 13.57
CA GLY A 89 -0.46 -10.56 13.87
C GLY A 89 -0.12 -10.61 15.36
N PHE A 90 -0.66 -9.69 16.16
CA PHE A 90 -0.39 -9.64 17.60
C PHE A 90 -1.55 -10.16 18.44
N THR A 91 -1.24 -11.01 19.42
CA THR A 91 -2.21 -11.51 20.40
C THR A 91 -2.48 -10.50 21.53
N ASP A 92 -1.46 -9.76 21.95
CA ASP A 92 -1.55 -8.75 23.02
C ASP A 92 -1.45 -7.34 22.41
N PRO A 93 -2.42 -6.44 22.64
CA PRO A 93 -2.35 -5.05 22.21
C PRO A 93 -1.07 -4.31 22.61
N ALA A 94 -0.46 -4.65 23.74
CA ALA A 94 0.79 -4.03 24.19
C ALA A 94 1.97 -4.27 23.22
N MET A 95 1.90 -5.35 22.42
CA MET A 95 2.93 -5.66 21.41
C MET A 95 2.98 -4.63 20.28
N ARG A 96 1.90 -3.87 20.05
CA ARG A 96 1.88 -2.80 19.03
C ARG A 96 2.88 -1.69 19.33
N GLU A 97 3.21 -1.51 20.60
CA GLU A 97 4.18 -0.51 21.09
C GLU A 97 5.60 -1.06 21.19
N TRP A 98 5.82 -2.34 20.86
CA TRP A 98 7.16 -2.94 20.84
C TRP A 98 7.87 -2.56 19.54
N THR A 99 8.23 -1.29 19.43
CA THR A 99 8.88 -0.72 18.25
C THR A 99 10.35 -0.43 18.52
N PHE A 100 11.15 -0.36 17.46
CA PHE A 100 12.53 0.09 17.55
C PHE A 100 12.70 1.51 18.09
N ALA A 101 11.68 2.36 18.01
CA ALA A 101 11.68 3.72 18.54
C ALA A 101 11.46 3.75 20.06
N ASN A 102 10.71 2.77 20.58
CA ASN A 102 10.39 2.65 22.00
C ASN A 102 11.42 1.81 22.78
N ASP A 103 12.50 1.36 22.14
CA ASP A 103 13.57 0.59 22.79
C ASP A 103 14.35 1.48 23.77
N ASN A 104 14.70 0.93 24.93
CA ASN A 104 15.44 1.65 25.97
C ASN A 104 16.97 1.63 25.77
N GLY A 105 17.45 1.06 24.66
CA GLY A 105 18.87 1.00 24.29
C GLY A 105 19.73 0.06 25.14
N ARG A 106 19.14 -0.67 26.11
CA ARG A 106 19.90 -1.55 27.01
C ARG A 106 20.35 -2.84 26.33
N ASN A 107 19.64 -3.27 25.28
CA ASN A 107 19.95 -4.52 24.60
C ASN A 107 20.87 -4.28 23.39
N PRO A 108 22.16 -4.65 23.44
CA PRO A 108 23.09 -4.45 22.33
C PRO A 108 22.73 -5.27 21.08
N GLN A 109 21.87 -6.28 21.21
CA GLN A 109 21.40 -7.10 20.09
C GLN A 109 20.30 -6.41 19.25
N MET A 110 19.84 -5.22 19.66
CA MET A 110 18.84 -4.46 18.91
C MET A 110 19.30 -4.10 17.50
N LYS A 111 20.62 -3.88 17.31
CA LYS A 111 21.23 -3.68 15.99
C LYS A 111 21.03 -4.87 15.05
N THR A 112 21.06 -6.09 15.58
CA THR A 112 20.90 -7.32 14.81
C THR A 112 19.46 -7.44 14.31
N ALA A 113 18.49 -7.09 15.15
CA ALA A 113 17.08 -7.04 14.77
C ALA A 113 16.79 -5.98 13.69
N ARG A 114 17.40 -4.78 13.79
CA ARG A 114 17.31 -3.77 12.72
C ARG A 114 17.87 -4.29 11.40
N PHE A 115 19.06 -4.89 11.45
CA PHE A 115 19.71 -5.46 10.27
C PHE A 115 18.82 -6.47 9.53
N TYR A 116 18.11 -7.33 10.27
CA TYR A 116 17.17 -8.29 9.68
C TYR A 116 16.05 -7.63 8.88
N VAL A 117 15.48 -6.56 9.43
CA VAL A 117 14.37 -5.83 8.79
C VAL A 117 14.87 -5.00 7.60
N GLU A 118 16.05 -4.39 7.72
CA GLU A 118 16.68 -3.62 6.64
C GLU A 118 17.05 -4.50 5.44
N HIS A 119 17.38 -5.77 5.67
CA HIS A 119 17.75 -6.75 4.63
C HIS A 119 16.67 -7.81 4.43
N TRP A 120 15.41 -7.49 4.71
CA TRP A 120 14.32 -8.47 4.70
C TRP A 120 14.22 -9.26 3.38
N GLU A 121 14.37 -8.60 2.23
CA GLU A 121 14.28 -9.26 0.92
C GLU A 121 15.37 -10.34 0.74
N ASP A 122 16.61 -10.04 1.15
CA ASP A 122 17.71 -11.01 1.11
C ASP A 122 17.49 -12.15 2.13
N MET A 123 17.01 -11.81 3.34
CA MET A 123 16.71 -12.79 4.39
C MET A 123 15.62 -13.77 3.92
N LYS A 124 14.57 -13.24 3.29
CA LYS A 124 13.47 -14.04 2.74
C LYS A 124 13.96 -14.91 1.57
N ALA A 125 14.67 -14.33 0.61
CA ALA A 125 15.20 -15.09 -0.53
C ALA A 125 16.17 -16.21 -0.11
N GLY A 126 16.94 -15.98 0.96
CA GLY A 126 17.85 -16.96 1.54
C GLY A 126 17.20 -17.93 2.53
N ASN A 127 15.91 -17.78 2.85
CA ASN A 127 15.21 -18.52 3.92
C ASN A 127 15.96 -18.45 5.28
N ILE A 128 16.43 -17.26 5.64
CA ILE A 128 17.21 -16.98 6.84
C ILE A 128 16.29 -16.49 7.95
N GLY A 129 16.33 -17.14 9.11
CA GLY A 129 15.63 -16.72 10.32
C GLY A 129 16.58 -16.58 11.52
N TYR A 130 16.15 -15.82 12.53
CA TYR A 130 16.90 -15.66 13.76
C TYR A 130 16.36 -16.53 14.90
N LEU A 131 17.28 -17.21 15.60
CA LEU A 131 16.99 -17.87 16.86
C LEU A 131 17.42 -16.96 18.01
N LEU A 132 16.44 -16.47 18.78
CA LEU A 132 16.68 -15.63 19.95
C LEU A 132 16.61 -16.49 21.22
N TRP A 133 17.73 -16.71 21.90
CA TRP A 133 17.81 -17.53 23.12
C TRP A 133 18.46 -16.80 24.29
N GLY A 134 18.26 -17.31 25.52
CA GLY A 134 18.82 -16.75 26.76
C GLY A 134 17.82 -16.72 27.93
N SER A 135 18.27 -16.22 29.08
CA SER A 135 17.51 -16.21 30.34
C SER A 135 16.15 -15.52 30.25
N VAL A 136 15.22 -15.87 31.14
CA VAL A 136 13.91 -15.21 31.23
C VAL A 136 14.09 -13.71 31.54
N GLY A 137 13.24 -12.86 30.94
CA GLY A 137 13.27 -11.41 31.19
C GLY A 137 14.33 -10.60 30.43
N THR A 138 15.13 -11.22 29.55
CA THR A 138 16.16 -10.51 28.77
C THR A 138 15.65 -9.79 27.51
N GLY A 139 14.33 -9.66 27.34
CA GLY A 139 13.74 -8.90 26.22
C GLY A 139 13.68 -9.63 24.88
N LYS A 140 13.82 -10.97 24.84
CA LYS A 140 13.75 -11.75 23.59
C LYS A 140 12.44 -11.56 22.82
N SER A 141 11.31 -11.67 23.52
CA SER A 141 9.97 -11.47 22.92
C SER A 141 9.77 -10.03 22.44
N TYR A 142 10.32 -9.06 23.18
CA TYR A 142 10.31 -7.66 22.77
C TYR A 142 11.11 -7.46 21.48
N LEU A 143 12.30 -8.04 21.38
CA LEU A 143 13.14 -7.98 20.18
C LEU A 143 12.44 -8.58 18.95
N ALA A 144 11.81 -9.76 19.10
CA ALA A 144 11.00 -10.36 18.06
C ALA A 144 9.78 -9.47 17.69
N GLY A 145 9.18 -8.79 18.68
CA GLY A 145 8.09 -7.84 18.47
C GLY A 145 8.52 -6.60 17.69
N CYS A 146 9.73 -6.10 17.92
CA CYS A 146 10.28 -5.00 17.13
C CYS A 146 10.47 -5.38 15.67
N ILE A 147 10.99 -6.58 15.41
CA ILE A 147 11.08 -7.12 14.04
C ILE A 147 9.69 -7.22 13.42
N ALA A 148 8.74 -7.86 14.13
CA ALA A 148 7.38 -8.04 13.64
C ALA A 148 6.69 -6.71 13.32
N ASN A 149 6.76 -5.72 14.22
CA ASN A 149 6.19 -4.39 13.99
C ASN A 149 6.80 -3.75 12.75
N ALA A 150 8.13 -3.73 12.63
CA ALA A 150 8.79 -3.04 11.54
C ALA A 150 8.56 -3.73 10.17
N LEU A 151 8.41 -5.06 10.14
CA LEU A 151 7.97 -5.76 8.93
C LEU A 151 6.52 -5.43 8.58
N MET A 152 5.62 -5.35 9.56
CA MET A 152 4.23 -4.95 9.32
C MET A 152 4.11 -3.50 8.82
N GLU A 153 4.97 -2.58 9.26
CA GLU A 153 5.08 -1.21 8.72
C GLU A 153 5.53 -1.21 7.24
N GLN A 154 6.13 -2.29 6.74
CA GLN A 154 6.43 -2.51 5.32
C GLN A 154 5.32 -3.31 4.61
N GLU A 155 4.14 -3.42 5.23
CA GLU A 155 2.99 -4.23 4.77
C GLU A 155 3.25 -5.75 4.68
N ILE A 156 4.29 -6.25 5.37
CA ILE A 156 4.60 -7.68 5.43
C ILE A 156 3.79 -8.33 6.54
N SER A 157 3.07 -9.39 6.18
CA SER A 157 2.26 -10.15 7.13
C SER A 157 3.15 -10.97 8.07
N VAL A 158 2.98 -10.80 9.39
CA VAL A 158 3.72 -11.55 10.43
C VAL A 158 2.73 -12.07 11.46
N LYS A 159 2.94 -13.31 11.95
CA LYS A 159 2.20 -13.87 13.08
C LYS A 159 3.10 -14.01 14.29
N MET A 160 2.84 -13.23 15.33
CA MET A 160 3.43 -13.46 16.65
C MET A 160 2.52 -14.43 17.40
N THR A 161 3.04 -15.61 17.76
CA THR A 161 2.29 -16.62 18.51
C THR A 161 3.22 -17.40 19.44
N ASN A 162 2.66 -18.26 20.27
CA ASN A 162 3.42 -19.18 21.12
C ASN A 162 2.96 -20.63 20.89
N PHE A 163 3.84 -21.57 21.24
CA PHE A 163 3.57 -22.99 21.02
C PHE A 163 2.31 -23.49 21.75
N ALA A 164 2.03 -22.99 22.95
CA ALA A 164 0.84 -23.41 23.70
C ALA A 164 -0.47 -23.00 22.99
N ALA A 165 -0.54 -21.78 22.47
CA ALA A 165 -1.67 -21.31 21.68
C ALA A 165 -1.85 -22.16 20.42
N VAL A 166 -0.77 -22.42 19.68
CA VAL A 166 -0.82 -23.26 18.48
C VAL A 166 -1.31 -24.67 18.79
N LEU A 167 -0.81 -25.29 19.86
CA LEU A 167 -1.24 -26.63 20.26
C LEU A 167 -2.70 -26.67 20.72
N ASN A 168 -3.14 -25.67 21.48
CA ASN A 168 -4.52 -25.55 21.94
C ASN A 168 -5.48 -25.39 20.75
N ASP A 169 -5.15 -24.51 19.80
CA ASP A 169 -5.97 -24.27 18.61
C ASP A 169 -6.06 -25.52 17.73
N LEU A 170 -4.96 -26.28 17.60
CA LEU A 170 -4.95 -27.55 16.88
C LEU A 170 -5.77 -28.65 17.57
N ALA A 171 -5.86 -28.62 18.90
CA ALA A 171 -6.60 -29.60 19.69
C ALA A 171 -8.10 -29.25 19.83
N ALA A 172 -8.47 -27.98 19.65
CA ALA A 172 -9.76 -27.46 20.12
C ALA A 172 -11.00 -27.90 19.33
N THR A 173 -10.95 -28.33 18.06
CA THR A 173 -12.11 -28.97 17.36
C THR A 173 -11.81 -29.40 15.92
N PHE A 174 -12.37 -30.54 15.49
CA PHE A 174 -12.27 -31.05 14.11
C PHE A 174 -12.84 -30.10 13.04
N GLU A 175 -13.87 -29.30 13.36
CA GLU A 175 -14.57 -28.43 12.40
C GLU A 175 -13.87 -27.09 12.10
N GLY A 176 -12.91 -26.64 12.92
CA GLY A 176 -12.15 -25.39 12.70
C GLY A 176 -10.67 -25.59 12.33
N ARG A 177 -10.17 -26.83 12.42
CA ARG A 177 -8.74 -27.15 12.27
C ARG A 177 -8.18 -26.79 10.89
N ASN A 178 -8.92 -27.10 9.82
CA ASN A 178 -8.48 -26.83 8.46
C ASN A 178 -8.42 -25.32 8.16
N GLU A 179 -9.33 -24.53 8.74
CA GLU A 179 -9.31 -23.08 8.62
C GLU A 179 -8.11 -22.48 9.36
N TYR A 180 -7.84 -22.95 10.58
CA TYR A 180 -6.67 -22.52 11.36
C TYR A 180 -5.35 -22.83 10.63
N ILE A 181 -5.19 -24.06 10.12
CA ILE A 181 -4.01 -24.46 9.34
C ILE A 181 -3.90 -23.60 8.09
N SER A 182 -5.00 -23.38 7.37
CA SER A 182 -5.01 -22.52 6.19
C SER A 182 -4.56 -21.09 6.53
N ASN A 183 -5.01 -20.54 7.65
CA ASN A 183 -4.59 -19.22 8.12
C ASN A 183 -3.11 -19.16 8.50
N LEU A 184 -2.56 -20.22 9.11
CA LEU A 184 -1.15 -20.32 9.44
C LEU A 184 -0.26 -20.46 8.19
N CYS A 185 -0.73 -21.17 7.17
CA CYS A 185 0.00 -21.38 5.92
C CYS A 185 -0.16 -20.23 4.90
N ARG A 186 -1.04 -19.25 5.15
CA ARG A 186 -1.21 -18.07 4.28
C ARG A 186 -0.06 -17.06 4.37
N TYR A 187 0.80 -17.18 5.38
CA TYR A 187 1.97 -16.32 5.51
C TYR A 187 3.00 -16.72 4.44
N PRO A 188 3.47 -15.78 3.61
CA PRO A 188 4.47 -16.07 2.59
C PRO A 188 5.80 -16.40 3.28
N LEU A 189 6.22 -17.67 3.16
CA LEU A 189 7.54 -18.15 3.57
C LEU A 189 8.56 -17.84 2.48
#